data_AF-A0A8H4YV67-F1
#
_entry.id   AF-A0A8H4YV67-F1
#
_cell.length_a   1.000
_cell.length_b   1.000
_cell.length_c   1.000
_cell.angle_alpha   90.00
_cell.angle_beta   90.00
_cell.angle_gamma   90.00
#
_symmetry.space_group_name_H-M   'P 1'
#
loop_
_entity.id
_entity.type
_entity.pdbx_description
1 polymer ?
#
loop_
_entity_poly.entity_id
_entity_poly.type
_entity_poly.pdbx_seq_one_letter_code
_entity_poly.pdbx_strand_id
1 'polypeptide(L)'
;MPAMVAKRPGLMQISVSRSAEEQRLIPAYCSNLARRAKELETFRKHLYADAKGGELSFGIMERISPHAVAVSNPLFSRLEQLHVILGRVFIDIVDRWFTDEKARFPERMPLDPSEEELLRWVASSGYVPDYAEHAGCWRSDLLFGRSPNGLRDESPYVCEINGRLPLNAVMGIALGENGLRELGASKGGLEPVNSMDASYDNLMALFNPDKPLYSIRDKWPGADSKILSAVNVARGRPPVEAVRPQDLEVRPDDTSPTGFALWDKATNRLLEQWFVEMLQEEYAGLEPAVARQLSLTPLNDLRTVFIVHDKRLLGIIPEELPKMVSRGLLTAEEAAIVADGIIQTINPGSEGLRNLLRDSKSDPNLKHKYIYKPCRDGMGHGIELGKNLTQEAWLEHLEKLANPDVLRPHDDAAVIQRLVDHNWYDVVRHEVSTDDGPHPNKFHLIGSMFMFQNRKFYPATWRMGLETHLGITADKPGLVMAMVHQPDWPIGEDQEEEL
;
A
#
# COMPACT_ATOMS: atom_id res chain seq x y z
N MET A 1 -7.06 45.86 3.41
CA MET A 1 -6.74 44.58 4.05
C MET A 1 -6.70 43.54 2.94
N PRO A 2 -5.60 42.82 2.73
CA PRO A 2 -5.61 41.70 1.78
C PRO A 2 -6.64 40.70 2.28
N ALA A 3 -7.56 40.28 1.41
CA ALA A 3 -8.47 39.19 1.73
C ALA A 3 -7.60 38.02 2.21
N MET A 4 -7.87 37.52 3.42
CA MET A 4 -7.33 36.24 3.85
C MET A 4 -7.76 35.22 2.80
N VAL A 5 -6.82 34.83 1.93
CA VAL A 5 -7.03 33.72 1.01
C VAL A 5 -7.36 32.54 1.92
N ALA A 6 -8.61 32.08 1.89
CA ALA A 6 -9.04 30.91 2.63
C ALA A 6 -8.05 29.78 2.27
N LYS A 7 -7.40 29.23 3.29
CA LYS A 7 -6.36 28.21 3.11
C LYS A 7 -7.03 27.00 2.47
N ARG A 8 -6.75 26.75 1.19
CA ARG A 8 -7.31 25.59 0.48
C ARG A 8 -6.78 24.31 1.13
N PRO A 9 -7.65 23.35 1.48
CA PRO A 9 -7.21 22.08 2.03
C PRO A 9 -6.41 21.34 0.94
N GLY A 10 -5.43 20.54 1.35
CA GLY A 10 -4.68 19.73 0.41
C GLY A 10 -5.40 18.41 0.06
N LEU A 11 -6.37 18.00 0.88
CA LEU A 11 -7.25 16.84 0.69
C LEU A 11 -8.72 17.21 0.94
N MET A 12 -9.60 16.77 0.04
CA MET A 12 -11.06 16.95 0.18
C MET A 12 -11.82 15.89 -0.61
N GLN A 13 -12.87 15.29 -0.02
CA GLN A 13 -13.78 14.45 -0.80
C GLN A 13 -14.75 15.34 -1.59
N ILE A 14 -14.87 15.12 -2.90
CA ILE A 14 -15.66 15.97 -3.79
C ILE A 14 -16.77 15.22 -4.54
N SER A 15 -17.84 15.93 -4.88
CA SER A 15 -18.79 15.49 -5.91
C SER A 15 -18.18 15.81 -7.27
N VAL A 16 -17.80 14.77 -8.01
CA VAL A 16 -17.06 14.91 -9.27
C VAL A 16 -17.93 15.57 -10.34
N SER A 17 -19.20 15.17 -10.46
CA SER A 17 -20.08 15.73 -11.49
C SER A 17 -20.36 17.21 -11.26
N ARG A 18 -20.76 17.58 -10.04
CA ARG A 18 -21.07 18.96 -9.70
C ARG A 18 -19.85 19.86 -9.77
N SER A 19 -18.70 19.35 -9.31
CA SER A 19 -17.44 20.10 -9.41
C SER A 19 -17.08 20.39 -10.87
N ALA A 20 -17.23 19.39 -11.75
CA ALA A 20 -16.97 19.54 -13.18
C ALA A 20 -17.96 20.50 -13.86
N GLU A 21 -19.25 20.44 -13.52
CA GLU A 21 -20.30 21.33 -14.04
C GLU A 21 -20.05 22.80 -13.66
N GLU A 22 -19.70 23.05 -12.40
CA GLU A 22 -19.54 24.41 -11.86
C GLU A 22 -18.13 24.99 -12.01
N GLN A 23 -17.14 24.16 -12.37
CA GLN A 23 -15.72 24.53 -12.37
C GLN A 23 -15.27 25.05 -10.99
N ARG A 24 -15.77 24.38 -9.95
CA ARG A 24 -15.54 24.67 -8.53
C ARG A 24 -15.27 23.36 -7.81
N LEU A 25 -14.48 23.38 -6.75
CA LEU A 25 -14.30 22.18 -5.92
C LEU A 25 -15.47 22.11 -4.94
N ILE A 26 -16.44 21.24 -5.24
CA ILE A 26 -17.64 21.07 -4.44
C ILE A 26 -17.46 19.85 -3.53
N PRO A 27 -17.40 20.03 -2.19
CA PRO A 27 -17.40 18.91 -1.25
C PRO A 27 -18.58 17.98 -1.53
N ALA A 28 -18.37 16.66 -1.42
CA ALA A 28 -19.42 15.68 -1.71
C ALA A 28 -20.69 15.92 -0.88
N TYR A 29 -20.54 16.45 0.34
CA TYR A 29 -21.65 16.74 1.24
C TYR A 29 -22.49 17.97 0.84
N CYS A 30 -22.04 18.78 -0.12
CA CYS A 30 -22.80 19.92 -0.63
C CYS A 30 -23.76 19.53 -1.77
N SER A 31 -23.59 18.36 -2.39
CA SER A 31 -24.54 17.83 -3.39
C SER A 31 -25.76 17.22 -2.70
N ASN A 32 -26.95 17.36 -3.27
CA ASN A 32 -28.17 16.78 -2.67
C ASN A 32 -28.22 15.25 -2.85
N LEU A 33 -29.13 14.58 -2.14
CA LEU A 33 -29.24 13.11 -2.17
C LEU A 33 -29.59 12.57 -3.56
N ALA A 34 -30.43 13.27 -4.31
CA ALA A 34 -30.84 12.88 -5.66
C ALA A 34 -29.64 12.86 -6.63
N ARG A 35 -28.76 13.86 -6.56
CA ARG A 35 -27.52 13.90 -7.33
C ARG A 35 -26.59 12.76 -6.92
N ARG A 36 -26.32 12.58 -5.63
CA ARG A 36 -25.42 11.53 -5.15
C ARG A 36 -25.91 10.13 -5.58
N ALA A 37 -27.22 9.89 -5.56
CA ALA A 37 -27.82 8.64 -6.05
C ALA A 37 -27.59 8.44 -7.55
N LYS A 38 -27.78 9.49 -8.36
CA LYS A 38 -27.53 9.46 -9.81
C LYS A 38 -26.04 9.27 -10.14
N GLU A 39 -25.15 9.90 -9.39
CA GLU A 39 -23.70 9.70 -9.50
C GLU A 39 -23.34 8.24 -9.22
N LEU A 40 -23.86 7.66 -8.12
CA LEU A 40 -23.62 6.27 -7.77
C LEU A 40 -24.13 5.29 -8.83
N GLU A 41 -25.33 5.51 -9.36
CA GLU A 41 -25.92 4.67 -10.42
C GLU A 41 -25.06 4.68 -11.68
N THR A 42 -24.72 5.89 -12.15
CA THR A 42 -23.88 6.08 -13.35
C THR A 42 -22.52 5.43 -13.14
N PHE A 43 -21.88 5.71 -12.00
CA PHE A 43 -20.58 5.16 -11.65
C PHE A 43 -20.57 3.63 -11.64
N ARG A 44 -21.54 3.01 -10.94
CA ARG A 44 -21.64 1.54 -10.82
C ARG A 44 -21.83 0.87 -12.17
N LYS A 45 -22.67 1.44 -13.04
CA LYS A 45 -22.90 0.92 -14.39
C LYS A 45 -21.58 0.75 -15.15
N HIS A 46 -20.71 1.76 -15.10
CA HIS A 46 -19.42 1.73 -15.80
C HIS A 46 -18.39 0.86 -15.09
N LEU A 47 -18.34 0.90 -13.77
CA LEU A 47 -17.46 0.04 -12.96
C LEU A 47 -17.70 -1.45 -13.23
N TYR A 48 -18.96 -1.91 -13.29
CA TYR A 48 -19.29 -3.30 -13.62
C TYR A 48 -19.04 -3.64 -15.10
N ALA A 49 -19.30 -2.69 -16.00
CA ALA A 49 -19.03 -2.89 -17.42
C ALA A 49 -17.52 -3.06 -17.69
N ASP A 50 -16.67 -2.33 -16.99
CA ASP A 50 -15.21 -2.40 -17.14
C ASP A 50 -14.58 -3.57 -16.40
N ALA A 51 -15.24 -4.10 -15.37
CA ALA A 51 -14.81 -5.31 -14.69
C ALA A 51 -14.96 -6.58 -15.55
N LYS A 52 -15.71 -6.50 -16.67
CA LYS A 52 -15.93 -7.60 -17.64
C LYS A 52 -16.42 -8.91 -17.00
N GLY A 53 -17.25 -8.80 -15.96
CA GLY A 53 -17.76 -9.94 -15.19
C GLY A 53 -16.79 -10.48 -14.14
N GLY A 54 -15.60 -9.89 -13.98
CA GLY A 54 -14.73 -10.14 -12.85
C GLY A 54 -15.26 -9.47 -11.57
N GLU A 55 -15.00 -10.08 -10.43
CA GLU A 55 -15.39 -9.56 -9.13
C GLU A 55 -14.18 -9.37 -8.22
N LEU A 56 -14.05 -8.18 -7.62
CA LEU A 56 -13.08 -7.95 -6.56
C LEU A 56 -13.52 -8.71 -5.29
N SER A 57 -12.54 -9.29 -4.60
CA SER A 57 -12.78 -9.97 -3.33
C SER A 57 -13.23 -8.99 -2.22
N PHE A 58 -13.78 -9.52 -1.12
CA PHE A 58 -14.23 -8.76 0.06
C PHE A 58 -15.37 -7.74 -0.18
N GLY A 59 -16.12 -7.88 -1.28
CA GLY A 59 -17.18 -6.94 -1.64
C GLY A 59 -16.67 -5.54 -1.96
N ILE A 60 -15.40 -5.40 -2.34
CA ILE A 60 -14.78 -4.08 -2.56
C ILE A 60 -15.52 -3.29 -3.64
N MET A 61 -16.02 -3.94 -4.70
CA MET A 61 -16.76 -3.28 -5.79
C MET A 61 -17.91 -2.39 -5.27
N GLU A 62 -18.66 -2.85 -4.27
CA GLU A 62 -19.79 -2.11 -3.71
C GLU A 62 -19.35 -0.92 -2.85
N ARG A 63 -18.13 -0.98 -2.34
CA ARG A 63 -17.48 -0.01 -1.43
C ARG A 63 -16.69 1.06 -2.18
N ILE A 64 -16.50 0.93 -3.49
CA ILE A 64 -15.86 1.98 -4.31
C ILE A 64 -16.83 3.16 -4.44
N SER A 65 -16.38 4.34 -4.02
CA SER A 65 -17.18 5.55 -3.99
C SER A 65 -17.18 6.28 -5.33
N PRO A 66 -18.33 6.85 -5.77
CA PRO A 66 -18.39 7.79 -6.89
C PRO A 66 -17.78 9.15 -6.54
N HIS A 67 -17.50 9.40 -5.26
CA HIS A 67 -16.87 10.63 -4.79
C HIS A 67 -15.36 10.40 -4.62
N ALA A 68 -14.57 11.28 -5.22
CA ALA A 68 -13.12 11.17 -5.24
C ALA A 68 -12.47 12.01 -4.13
N VAL A 69 -11.25 11.64 -3.72
CA VAL A 69 -10.38 12.53 -2.94
C VAL A 69 -9.63 13.46 -3.91
N ALA A 70 -9.96 14.74 -3.89
CA ALA A 70 -9.19 15.76 -4.59
C ALA A 70 -7.89 16.04 -3.83
N VAL A 71 -6.76 15.95 -4.51
CA VAL A 71 -5.42 16.18 -3.94
C VAL A 71 -4.77 17.38 -4.59
N SER A 72 -4.36 18.36 -3.77
CA SER A 72 -3.68 19.56 -4.26
C SER A 72 -2.33 19.24 -4.92
N ASN A 73 -1.97 19.98 -5.98
CA ASN A 73 -0.68 19.82 -6.66
C ASN A 73 0.54 19.91 -5.71
N PRO A 74 0.59 20.84 -4.72
CA PRO A 74 1.68 20.86 -3.75
C PRO A 74 1.75 19.61 -2.88
N LEU A 75 0.60 19.04 -2.47
CA LEU A 75 0.61 17.80 -1.69
C LEU A 75 1.02 16.61 -2.56
N PHE A 76 0.47 16.50 -3.77
CA PHE A 76 0.82 15.45 -4.72
C PHE A 76 2.32 15.42 -5.03
N SER A 77 2.90 16.58 -5.33
CA SER A 77 4.34 16.68 -5.64
C SER A 77 5.22 16.20 -4.48
N ARG A 78 4.80 16.46 -3.23
CA ARG A 78 5.51 15.97 -2.04
C ARG A 78 5.38 14.46 -1.86
N LEU A 79 4.18 13.93 -2.15
CA LEU A 79 3.94 12.49 -2.10
C LEU A 79 4.81 11.78 -3.13
N GLU A 80 4.83 12.26 -4.38
CA GLU A 80 5.69 11.74 -5.44
C GLU A 80 7.18 11.83 -5.06
N GLN A 81 7.65 13.00 -4.62
CA GLN A 81 9.04 13.20 -4.22
C GLN A 81 9.46 12.23 -3.10
N LEU A 82 8.63 12.06 -2.08
CA LEU A 82 8.89 11.10 -1.00
C LEU A 82 9.03 9.67 -1.53
N HIS A 83 8.16 9.25 -2.46
CA HIS A 83 8.17 7.88 -2.99
C HIS A 83 9.35 7.60 -3.92
N VAL A 84 9.72 8.56 -4.76
CA VAL A 84 10.90 8.46 -5.63
C VAL A 84 12.17 8.33 -4.78
N ILE A 85 12.29 9.11 -3.71
CA ILE A 85 13.43 9.01 -2.80
C ILE A 85 13.39 7.70 -2.02
N LEU A 86 12.23 7.25 -1.53
CA LEU A 86 12.10 5.95 -0.87
C LEU A 86 12.50 4.79 -1.78
N GLY A 87 12.18 4.83 -3.07
CA GLY A 87 12.65 3.85 -4.05
C GLY A 87 14.18 3.74 -4.09
N ARG A 88 14.90 4.88 -4.07
CA ARG A 88 16.37 4.92 -3.99
C ARG A 88 16.90 4.39 -2.66
N VAL A 89 16.23 4.71 -1.55
CA VAL A 89 16.55 4.19 -0.21
C VAL A 89 16.42 2.67 -0.17
N PHE A 90 15.34 2.11 -0.73
CA PHE A 90 15.13 0.67 -0.78
C PHE A 90 16.19 -0.01 -1.63
N ILE A 91 16.55 0.55 -2.78
CA ILE A 91 17.63 0.02 -3.62
C ILE A 91 18.94 -0.06 -2.83
N ASP A 92 19.37 1.05 -2.21
CA ASP A 92 20.63 1.08 -1.47
C ASP A 92 20.66 0.15 -0.25
N ILE A 93 19.55 -0.02 0.46
CA ILE A 93 19.49 -0.95 1.60
C ILE A 93 19.51 -2.41 1.11
N VAL A 94 18.69 -2.74 0.11
CA VAL A 94 18.55 -4.12 -0.37
C VAL A 94 19.82 -4.61 -1.06
N ASP A 95 20.47 -3.79 -1.89
CA ASP A 95 21.72 -4.17 -2.59
C ASP A 95 22.88 -4.42 -1.61
N ARG A 96 22.87 -3.72 -0.47
CA ARG A 96 23.88 -3.87 0.59
C ARG A 96 23.51 -4.91 1.65
N TRP A 97 22.32 -5.51 1.58
CA TRP A 97 21.73 -6.26 2.68
C TRP A 97 22.67 -7.34 3.23
N PHE A 98 23.29 -8.12 2.35
CA PHE A 98 24.20 -9.22 2.75
C PHE A 98 25.69 -8.87 2.63
N THR A 99 26.04 -7.69 2.12
CA THR A 99 27.43 -7.34 1.75
C THR A 99 28.03 -6.25 2.63
N ASP A 100 27.22 -5.41 3.29
CA ASP A 100 27.71 -4.35 4.18
C ASP A 100 27.85 -4.81 5.64
N GLU A 101 29.02 -5.37 5.95
CA GLU A 101 29.40 -5.83 7.29
C GLU A 101 29.39 -4.73 8.36
N LYS A 102 29.43 -3.45 7.97
CA LYS A 102 29.35 -2.33 8.94
C LYS A 102 27.91 -1.96 9.24
N ALA A 103 27.04 -2.00 8.23
CA ALA A 103 25.62 -1.72 8.39
C ALA A 103 24.89 -2.82 9.15
N ARG A 104 25.34 -4.08 9.02
CA ARG A 104 24.83 -5.24 9.77
C ARG A 104 23.31 -5.37 9.70
N PHE A 105 22.76 -5.31 8.48
CA PHE A 105 21.33 -5.33 8.27
C PHE A 105 20.66 -6.63 8.77
N PRO A 106 21.19 -7.83 8.50
CA PRO A 106 20.60 -9.07 9.00
C PRO A 106 20.58 -9.14 10.52
N GLU A 107 21.53 -8.52 11.22
CA GLU A 107 21.55 -8.47 12.68
C GLU A 107 20.56 -7.45 13.27
N ARG A 108 20.29 -6.36 12.55
CA ARG A 108 19.34 -5.30 12.97
C ARG A 108 17.88 -5.66 12.68
N MET A 109 17.66 -6.49 11.67
CA MET A 109 16.34 -6.99 11.25
C MET A 109 16.49 -8.43 10.76
N PRO A 110 16.63 -9.39 11.68
CA PRO A 110 16.80 -10.78 11.30
C PRO A 110 15.56 -11.31 10.60
N LEU A 111 15.78 -12.01 9.49
CA LEU A 111 14.74 -12.75 8.79
C LEU A 111 14.63 -14.15 9.39
N ASP A 112 13.55 -14.84 9.05
CA ASP A 112 13.43 -16.24 9.43
C ASP A 112 14.44 -17.09 8.62
N PRO A 113 15.02 -18.17 9.19
CA PRO A 113 16.15 -18.85 8.58
C PRO A 113 15.91 -19.32 7.13
N SER A 114 14.72 -19.84 6.83
CA SER A 114 14.36 -20.28 5.48
C SER A 114 14.27 -19.12 4.49
N GLU A 115 13.79 -17.96 4.94
CA GLU A 115 13.71 -16.75 4.12
C GLU A 115 15.09 -16.15 3.87
N GLU A 116 15.94 -16.13 4.90
CA GLU A 116 17.32 -15.67 4.74
C GLU A 116 18.09 -16.57 3.76
N GLU A 117 17.95 -17.90 3.87
CA GLU A 117 18.55 -18.84 2.93
C GLU A 117 18.08 -18.57 1.49
N LEU A 118 16.77 -18.39 1.31
CA LEU A 118 16.20 -18.07 0.01
C LEU A 118 16.73 -16.74 -0.54
N LEU A 119 16.76 -15.68 0.27
CA LEU A 119 17.25 -14.38 -0.17
C LEU A 119 18.76 -14.37 -0.44
N ARG A 120 19.55 -15.16 0.29
CA ARG A 120 20.98 -15.36 -0.02
C ARG A 120 21.15 -16.07 -1.35
N TRP A 121 20.31 -17.07 -1.65
CA TRP A 121 20.29 -17.69 -2.97
C TRP A 121 19.90 -16.67 -4.05
N VAL A 122 18.82 -15.89 -3.85
CA VAL A 122 18.39 -14.84 -4.78
C VAL A 122 19.56 -13.90 -5.10
N ALA A 123 20.25 -13.40 -4.07
CA ALA A 123 21.35 -12.46 -4.20
C ALA A 123 22.62 -13.04 -4.87
N SER A 124 22.82 -14.35 -4.83
CA SER A 124 24.06 -15.00 -5.32
C SER A 124 23.88 -15.89 -6.55
N SER A 125 22.64 -16.19 -6.94
CA SER A 125 22.33 -17.17 -7.98
C SER A 125 22.73 -16.75 -9.39
N GLY A 126 22.74 -15.43 -9.67
CA GLY A 126 22.89 -14.90 -11.03
C GLY A 126 21.66 -15.10 -11.93
N TYR A 127 20.57 -15.68 -11.42
CA TYR A 127 19.33 -15.91 -12.18
C TYR A 127 18.25 -14.85 -11.91
N VAL A 128 18.27 -14.25 -10.72
CA VAL A 128 17.39 -13.13 -10.38
C VAL A 128 18.13 -11.83 -10.72
N PRO A 129 17.51 -10.88 -11.44
CA PRO A 129 18.14 -9.61 -11.77
C PRO A 129 18.54 -8.80 -10.53
N ASP A 130 19.41 -7.81 -10.73
CA ASP A 130 19.72 -6.82 -9.70
C ASP A 130 18.45 -6.10 -9.22
N TYR A 131 18.39 -5.78 -7.93
CA TYR A 131 17.16 -5.24 -7.33
C TYR A 131 16.78 -3.88 -7.93
N ALA A 132 17.76 -3.07 -8.33
CA ALA A 132 17.54 -1.79 -9.02
C ALA A 132 16.80 -1.93 -10.37
N GLU A 133 16.93 -3.08 -11.03
CA GLU A 133 16.28 -3.39 -12.30
C GLU A 133 14.97 -4.16 -12.11
N HIS A 134 14.83 -4.84 -10.98
CA HIS A 134 13.71 -5.71 -10.67
C HIS A 134 13.33 -5.61 -9.18
N ALA A 135 12.72 -4.48 -8.79
CA ALA A 135 12.21 -4.30 -7.42
C ALA A 135 10.76 -4.80 -7.28
N GLY A 136 10.05 -4.86 -8.40
CA GLY A 136 8.63 -5.13 -8.44
C GLY A 136 7.77 -4.01 -7.89
N CYS A 137 6.67 -4.40 -7.26
CA CYS A 137 5.60 -3.49 -6.88
C CYS A 137 5.50 -3.33 -5.36
N TRP A 138 5.37 -2.09 -4.90
CA TRP A 138 5.08 -1.80 -3.49
C TRP A 138 4.12 -0.61 -3.36
N ARG A 139 3.40 -0.57 -2.25
CA ARG A 139 2.45 0.49 -1.91
C ARG A 139 2.71 1.03 -0.52
N SER A 140 2.90 2.34 -0.36
CA SER A 140 2.86 2.92 0.98
C SER A 140 1.43 3.15 1.43
N ASP A 141 1.20 3.02 2.74
CA ASP A 141 -0.01 3.52 3.39
C ASP A 141 0.36 4.74 4.25
N LEU A 142 -0.42 5.81 4.09
CA LEU A 142 -0.10 7.15 4.54
C LEU A 142 -1.17 7.66 5.51
N LEU A 143 -0.71 8.19 6.63
CA LEU A 143 -1.52 8.98 7.55
C LEU A 143 -1.25 10.47 7.31
N PHE A 144 -2.21 11.33 7.64
CA PHE A 144 -2.07 12.78 7.44
C PHE A 144 -2.28 13.51 8.75
N GLY A 145 -1.32 14.36 9.10
CA GLY A 145 -1.39 15.17 10.31
C GLY A 145 -0.55 16.43 10.18
N ARG A 146 -0.45 17.20 11.26
CA ARG A 146 0.39 18.40 11.29
C ARG A 146 1.87 18.04 11.17
N SER A 147 2.67 18.82 10.44
CA SER A 147 4.13 18.64 10.35
C SER A 147 4.80 18.83 11.72
N PRO A 148 5.98 18.23 11.96
CA PRO A 148 6.67 18.37 13.25
C PRO A 148 7.01 19.82 13.61
N ASN A 149 7.32 20.64 12.61
CA ASN A 149 7.58 22.08 12.77
C ASN A 149 6.32 22.95 12.87
N GLY A 150 5.12 22.35 12.78
CA GLY A 150 3.84 23.04 12.88
C GLY A 150 3.49 23.94 11.68
N LEU A 151 4.32 23.99 10.64
CA LEU A 151 4.15 24.87 9.48
C LEU A 151 3.09 24.39 8.49
N ARG A 152 2.76 23.09 8.51
CA ARG A 152 1.80 22.46 7.59
C ARG A 152 0.78 21.69 8.41
N ASP A 153 -0.49 21.98 8.19
CA ASP A 153 -1.58 21.26 8.88
C ASP A 153 -1.83 19.88 8.27
N GLU A 154 -1.32 19.64 7.05
CA GLU A 154 -1.50 18.40 6.33
C GLU A 154 -0.18 17.94 5.70
N SER A 155 0.48 17.03 6.41
CA SER A 155 1.74 16.39 6.02
C SER A 155 1.56 14.87 6.00
N PRO A 156 2.10 14.19 4.98
CA PRO A 156 2.01 12.75 4.85
C PRO A 156 3.01 12.04 5.75
N TYR A 157 2.57 10.93 6.34
CA TYR A 157 3.39 10.05 7.16
C TYR A 157 3.20 8.59 6.74
N VAL A 158 4.23 7.99 6.14
CA VAL A 158 4.25 6.58 5.79
C VAL A 158 4.23 5.75 7.07
N CYS A 159 3.16 4.97 7.26
CA CYS A 159 2.97 4.12 8.42
C CYS A 159 3.27 2.64 8.14
N GLU A 160 3.24 2.25 6.87
CA GLU A 160 3.50 0.89 6.39
C GLU A 160 3.89 0.92 4.91
N ILE A 161 4.71 -0.05 4.49
CA ILE A 161 4.99 -0.37 3.09
C ILE A 161 4.47 -1.78 2.80
N ASN A 162 3.66 -1.92 1.76
CA ASN A 162 3.02 -3.15 1.33
C ASN A 162 3.71 -3.68 0.07
N GLY A 163 4.58 -4.67 0.21
CA GLY A 163 5.31 -5.30 -0.89
C GLY A 163 4.95 -6.77 -1.15
N ARG A 164 4.04 -7.36 -0.38
CA ARG A 164 3.77 -8.81 -0.45
C ARG A 164 2.89 -9.23 -1.62
N LEU A 165 1.89 -8.43 -1.98
CA LEU A 165 0.95 -8.72 -3.06
C LEU A 165 1.24 -7.78 -4.22
N PRO A 166 1.59 -8.29 -5.41
CA PRO A 166 2.11 -7.44 -6.47
C PRO A 166 1.06 -6.50 -7.08
N LEU A 167 -0.20 -6.93 -7.13
CA LEU A 167 -1.27 -6.16 -7.79
C LEU A 167 -1.81 -5.03 -6.92
N ASN A 168 -1.79 -5.17 -5.59
CA ASN A 168 -2.02 -4.07 -4.62
C ASN A 168 -3.23 -3.14 -4.91
N ALA A 169 -4.31 -3.66 -5.49
CA ALA A 169 -5.53 -2.94 -5.89
C ALA A 169 -5.40 -2.00 -7.11
N VAL A 170 -4.34 -2.14 -7.92
CA VAL A 170 -4.11 -1.37 -9.15
C VAL A 170 -5.24 -1.53 -10.18
N MET A 171 -5.77 -2.75 -10.34
CA MET A 171 -6.89 -2.99 -11.26
C MET A 171 -8.20 -2.48 -10.63
N GLY A 172 -8.41 -2.73 -9.33
CA GLY A 172 -9.62 -2.30 -8.65
C GLY A 172 -9.79 -0.77 -8.63
N ILE A 173 -8.71 -0.02 -8.39
CA ILE A 173 -8.78 1.45 -8.37
C ILE A 173 -8.97 2.04 -9.77
N ALA A 174 -8.39 1.42 -10.79
CA ALA A 174 -8.54 1.84 -12.18
C ALA A 174 -9.98 1.68 -12.70
N LEU A 175 -10.74 0.70 -12.21
CA LEU A 175 -12.18 0.59 -12.46
C LEU A 175 -12.92 1.83 -11.92
N GLY A 176 -12.58 2.23 -10.70
CA GLY A 176 -13.15 3.42 -10.07
C GLY A 176 -12.83 4.69 -10.86
N GLU A 177 -11.57 4.88 -11.27
CA GLU A 177 -11.17 6.07 -12.04
C GLU A 177 -11.84 6.16 -13.42
N ASN A 178 -12.08 5.04 -14.09
CA ASN A 178 -12.91 5.02 -15.30
C ASN A 178 -14.35 5.47 -15.01
N GLY A 179 -14.96 4.97 -13.93
CA GLY A 179 -16.28 5.43 -13.48
C GLY A 179 -16.32 6.94 -13.23
N LEU A 180 -15.27 7.53 -12.66
CA LEU A 180 -15.18 8.98 -12.44
C LEU A 180 -15.14 9.79 -13.75
N ARG A 181 -14.51 9.27 -14.81
CA ARG A 181 -14.50 9.94 -16.13
C ARG A 181 -15.91 10.09 -16.71
N GLU A 182 -16.75 9.10 -16.47
CA GLU A 182 -18.15 9.11 -16.91
C GLU A 182 -19.01 10.09 -16.11
N LEU A 183 -18.60 10.40 -14.87
CA LEU A 183 -19.16 11.50 -14.07
C LEU A 183 -18.65 12.89 -14.50
N GLY A 184 -17.75 12.98 -15.48
CA GLY A 184 -17.22 14.25 -15.97
C GLY A 184 -15.80 14.59 -15.50
N ALA A 185 -15.11 13.68 -14.79
CA ALA A 185 -13.68 13.84 -14.56
C ALA A 185 -12.92 14.00 -15.90
N SER A 186 -11.80 14.72 -15.89
CA SER A 186 -11.02 15.18 -17.04
C SER A 186 -11.69 16.24 -17.93
N LYS A 187 -13.02 16.17 -18.15
CA LYS A 187 -13.75 17.19 -18.95
C LYS A 187 -13.73 18.57 -18.29
N GLY A 188 -13.56 18.61 -16.98
CA GLY A 188 -13.28 19.82 -16.21
C GLY A 188 -11.92 19.79 -15.52
N GLY A 189 -10.85 19.20 -16.05
CA GLY A 189 -9.52 19.30 -15.39
C GLY A 189 -9.35 18.62 -14.01
N LEU A 190 -10.39 17.96 -13.47
CA LEU A 190 -10.27 16.96 -12.41
C LEU A 190 -9.71 15.68 -13.02
N GLU A 191 -8.39 15.54 -13.11
CA GLU A 191 -7.75 14.43 -13.82
C GLU A 191 -7.61 13.20 -12.90
N PRO A 192 -8.29 12.06 -13.20
CA PRO A 192 -7.92 10.78 -12.63
C PRO A 192 -6.55 10.37 -13.16
N VAL A 193 -5.74 9.74 -12.31
CA VAL A 193 -4.30 9.59 -12.58
C VAL A 193 -3.97 8.33 -13.37
N ASN A 194 -4.89 7.36 -13.44
CA ASN A 194 -4.72 6.09 -14.13
C ASN A 194 -6.02 5.68 -14.87
N SER A 195 -5.98 4.58 -15.62
CA SER A 195 -7.15 4.00 -16.29
C SER A 195 -7.02 2.49 -16.36
N MET A 196 -8.13 1.79 -16.63
CA MET A 196 -8.07 0.33 -16.78
C MET A 196 -7.11 -0.10 -17.88
N ASP A 197 -7.10 0.62 -19.01
CA ASP A 197 -6.22 0.30 -20.13
C ASP A 197 -4.76 0.54 -19.77
N ALA A 198 -4.44 1.69 -19.16
CA ALA A 198 -3.07 2.00 -18.75
C ALA A 198 -2.55 1.05 -17.67
N SER A 199 -3.35 0.76 -16.64
CA SER A 199 -3.01 -0.24 -15.61
C SER A 199 -2.76 -1.61 -16.21
N TYR A 200 -3.66 -2.08 -17.08
CA TYR A 200 -3.52 -3.36 -17.75
C TYR A 200 -2.26 -3.42 -18.61
N ASP A 201 -2.03 -2.41 -19.46
CA ASP A 201 -0.90 -2.40 -20.39
C ASP A 201 0.43 -2.32 -19.64
N ASN A 202 0.51 -1.52 -18.56
CA ASN A 202 1.70 -1.45 -17.70
C ASN A 202 2.00 -2.79 -17.02
N LEU A 203 0.99 -3.49 -16.53
CA LEU A 203 1.16 -4.80 -15.89
C LEU A 203 1.56 -5.87 -16.91
N MET A 204 0.83 -5.94 -18.03
CA MET A 204 1.05 -6.94 -19.06
C MET A 204 2.33 -6.74 -19.86
N ALA A 205 2.93 -5.54 -19.83
CA ALA A 205 4.26 -5.29 -20.40
C ALA A 205 5.38 -6.10 -19.72
N LEU A 206 5.15 -6.64 -18.52
CA LEU A 206 6.10 -7.53 -17.83
C LEU A 206 5.96 -9.01 -18.22
N PHE A 207 4.91 -9.35 -18.97
CA PHE A 207 4.61 -10.73 -19.35
C PHE A 207 4.68 -10.90 -20.86
N ASN A 208 4.81 -12.14 -21.30
CA ASN A 208 4.75 -12.48 -22.71
C ASN A 208 3.28 -12.72 -23.07
N PRO A 209 2.67 -11.92 -23.97
CA PRO A 209 1.26 -12.04 -24.30
C PRO A 209 0.89 -13.38 -24.96
N ASP A 210 1.86 -14.12 -25.50
CA ASP A 210 1.65 -15.39 -26.18
C ASP A 210 1.71 -16.61 -25.23
N LYS A 211 2.01 -16.37 -23.94
CA LYS A 211 2.16 -17.43 -22.94
C LYS A 211 1.03 -17.42 -21.91
N PRO A 212 0.61 -18.58 -21.38
CA PRO A 212 -0.33 -18.63 -20.27
C PRO A 212 0.24 -17.95 -19.02
N LEU A 213 -0.61 -17.22 -18.30
CA LEU A 213 -0.25 -16.53 -17.08
C LEU A 213 -0.91 -17.19 -15.87
N TYR A 214 -0.10 -17.51 -14.86
CA TYR A 214 -0.56 -18.15 -13.63
C TYR A 214 -0.46 -17.21 -12.42
N SER A 215 -1.45 -17.25 -11.53
CA SER A 215 -1.44 -16.60 -10.21
C SER A 215 -1.20 -17.67 -9.15
N ILE A 216 -0.08 -17.58 -8.43
CA ILE A 216 0.26 -18.51 -7.36
C ILE A 216 -0.37 -18.02 -6.07
N ARG A 217 -1.40 -18.72 -5.58
CA ARG A 217 -2.17 -18.31 -4.39
C ARG A 217 -2.97 -19.45 -3.78
N ASP A 218 -3.18 -19.38 -2.46
CA ASP A 218 -4.12 -20.25 -1.73
C ASP A 218 -4.92 -19.45 -0.70
N LYS A 219 -4.29 -18.95 0.38
CA LYS A 219 -5.00 -18.17 1.41
C LYS A 219 -5.54 -16.84 0.89
N TRP A 220 -4.81 -16.20 -0.04
CA TRP A 220 -5.28 -14.97 -0.66
C TRP A 220 -6.33 -15.25 -1.75
N PRO A 221 -7.53 -14.64 -1.69
CA PRO A 221 -8.63 -14.98 -2.59
C PRO A 221 -8.46 -14.47 -4.03
N GLY A 222 -7.37 -13.74 -4.32
CA GLY A 222 -7.13 -13.12 -5.62
C GLY A 222 -8.10 -11.97 -5.88
N ALA A 223 -7.83 -10.80 -5.31
CA ALA A 223 -8.67 -9.63 -5.51
C ALA A 223 -8.55 -9.11 -6.96
N ASP A 224 -7.36 -8.65 -7.35
CA ASP A 224 -7.13 -8.05 -8.66
C ASP A 224 -6.87 -9.08 -9.76
N SER A 225 -6.33 -10.26 -9.42
CA SER A 225 -6.06 -11.30 -10.42
C SER A 225 -7.33 -11.85 -11.07
N LYS A 226 -8.47 -11.82 -10.36
CA LYS A 226 -9.78 -12.14 -10.95
C LYS A 226 -10.21 -11.11 -11.99
N ILE A 227 -10.01 -9.82 -11.71
CA ILE A 227 -10.27 -8.75 -12.68
C ILE A 227 -9.34 -8.89 -13.87
N LEU A 228 -8.04 -9.10 -13.64
CA LEU A 228 -7.07 -9.32 -14.71
C LEU A 228 -7.46 -10.51 -15.60
N SER A 229 -7.91 -11.62 -15.01
CA SER A 229 -8.39 -12.79 -15.73
C SER A 229 -9.60 -12.46 -16.63
N ALA A 230 -10.60 -11.75 -16.10
CA ALA A 230 -11.77 -11.33 -16.87
C ALA A 230 -11.42 -10.37 -18.02
N VAL A 231 -10.54 -9.40 -17.76
CA VAL A 231 -10.06 -8.45 -18.78
C VAL A 231 -9.23 -9.15 -19.86
N ASN A 232 -8.40 -10.15 -19.50
CA ASN A 232 -7.69 -10.98 -20.48
C ASN A 232 -8.66 -11.66 -21.45
N VAL A 233 -9.69 -12.33 -20.93
CA VAL A 233 -10.70 -13.02 -21.75
C VAL A 233 -11.42 -12.04 -22.66
N ALA A 234 -11.82 -10.87 -22.15
CA ALA A 234 -12.46 -9.82 -22.94
C ALA A 234 -11.55 -9.25 -24.05
N ARG A 235 -10.22 -9.31 -23.87
CA ARG A 235 -9.22 -8.90 -24.86
C ARG A 235 -8.74 -10.07 -25.75
N GLY A 236 -9.40 -11.23 -25.71
CA GLY A 236 -9.06 -12.39 -26.54
C GLY A 236 -7.77 -13.11 -26.12
N ARG A 237 -7.34 -12.94 -24.86
CA ARG A 237 -6.19 -13.63 -24.27
C ARG A 237 -6.64 -14.75 -23.32
N PRO A 238 -5.78 -15.76 -23.05
CA PRO A 238 -6.07 -16.78 -22.04
C PRO A 238 -6.37 -16.16 -20.67
N PRO A 239 -7.29 -16.74 -19.89
CA PRO A 239 -7.55 -16.30 -18.52
C PRO A 239 -6.28 -16.47 -17.67
N VAL A 240 -6.20 -15.71 -16.57
CA VAL A 240 -5.21 -15.96 -15.53
C VAL A 240 -5.69 -17.14 -14.69
N GLU A 241 -4.89 -18.21 -14.65
CA GLU A 241 -5.21 -19.43 -13.94
C GLU A 241 -4.58 -19.43 -12.54
N ALA A 242 -5.36 -19.80 -11.51
CA ALA A 242 -4.83 -19.88 -10.15
C ALA A 242 -4.22 -21.26 -9.89
N VAL A 243 -3.02 -21.30 -9.32
CA VAL A 243 -2.33 -22.53 -8.90
C VAL A 243 -2.02 -22.42 -7.42
N ARG A 244 -2.35 -23.46 -6.65
CA ARG A 244 -2.05 -23.46 -5.21
C ARG A 244 -0.56 -23.76 -5.00
N PRO A 245 0.10 -23.12 -4.02
CA PRO A 245 1.51 -23.35 -3.76
C PRO A 245 1.83 -24.82 -3.45
N GLN A 246 0.92 -25.52 -2.75
CA GLN A 246 1.05 -26.95 -2.44
C GLN A 246 1.00 -27.86 -3.67
N ASP A 247 0.45 -27.40 -4.79
CA ASP A 247 0.36 -28.17 -6.04
C ASP A 247 1.56 -27.93 -6.97
N LEU A 248 2.50 -27.08 -6.55
CA LEU A 248 3.72 -26.83 -7.29
C LEU A 248 4.74 -27.96 -7.10
N GLU A 249 5.44 -28.27 -8.18
CA GLU A 249 6.64 -29.10 -8.14
C GLU A 249 7.69 -28.59 -9.12
N VAL A 250 8.94 -28.93 -8.86
CA VAL A 250 10.07 -28.58 -9.73
C VAL A 250 10.52 -29.84 -10.47
N ARG A 251 10.63 -29.75 -11.79
CA ARG A 251 11.11 -30.84 -12.65
C ARG A 251 12.36 -30.38 -13.42
N PRO A 252 13.30 -31.28 -13.78
CA PRO A 252 14.42 -30.95 -14.65
C PRO A 252 13.94 -30.40 -15.99
N ASP A 253 14.58 -29.34 -16.47
CA ASP A 253 14.33 -28.74 -17.77
C ASP A 253 15.62 -28.08 -18.30
N ASP A 254 16.26 -28.74 -19.28
CA ASP A 254 17.51 -28.29 -19.88
C ASP A 254 17.37 -26.96 -20.66
N THR A 255 16.15 -26.51 -20.93
CA THR A 255 15.87 -25.23 -21.60
C THR A 255 15.74 -24.06 -20.62
N SER A 256 15.58 -24.34 -19.32
CA SER A 256 15.48 -23.32 -18.28
C SER A 256 16.87 -22.80 -17.88
N PRO A 257 17.03 -21.49 -17.60
CA PRO A 257 18.28 -20.93 -17.08
C PRO A 257 18.78 -21.61 -15.82
N THR A 258 17.89 -22.14 -14.98
CA THR A 258 18.26 -22.84 -13.74
C THR A 258 18.42 -24.36 -13.91
N GLY A 259 18.17 -24.91 -15.11
CA GLY A 259 18.05 -26.36 -15.34
C GLY A 259 16.77 -27.00 -14.80
N PHE A 260 15.79 -26.18 -14.41
CA PHE A 260 14.56 -26.63 -13.76
C PHE A 260 13.37 -25.78 -14.18
N ALA A 261 12.19 -26.40 -14.23
CA ALA A 261 10.93 -25.72 -14.53
C ALA A 261 9.89 -25.99 -13.45
N LEU A 262 8.94 -25.06 -13.31
CA LEU A 262 7.85 -25.13 -12.37
C LEU A 262 6.62 -25.78 -13.02
N TRP A 263 6.03 -26.76 -12.35
CA TRP A 263 4.85 -27.48 -12.84
C TRP A 263 3.73 -27.45 -11.82
N ASP A 264 2.49 -27.44 -12.31
CA ASP A 264 1.32 -27.78 -11.53
C ASP A 264 1.13 -29.31 -11.59
N LYS A 265 1.37 -29.97 -10.47
CA LYS A 265 1.25 -31.43 -10.35
C LYS A 265 -0.19 -31.92 -10.47
N ALA A 266 -1.18 -31.08 -10.14
CA ALA A 266 -2.59 -31.45 -10.17
C ALA A 266 -3.12 -31.53 -11.61
N THR A 267 -2.69 -30.61 -12.47
CA THR A 267 -3.08 -30.59 -13.89
C THR A 267 -2.01 -31.13 -14.85
N ASN A 268 -0.81 -31.43 -14.32
CA ASN A 268 0.37 -31.82 -15.09
C ASN A 268 0.73 -30.80 -16.19
N ARG A 269 0.69 -29.50 -15.85
CA ARG A 269 0.99 -28.39 -16.77
C ARG A 269 2.26 -27.65 -16.37
N LEU A 270 3.05 -27.30 -17.38
CA LEU A 270 4.19 -26.40 -17.23
C LEU A 270 3.70 -24.98 -16.95
N LEU A 271 4.23 -24.34 -15.92
CA LEU A 271 4.02 -22.92 -15.66
C LEU A 271 5.10 -22.14 -16.38
N GLU A 272 4.75 -21.51 -17.49
CA GLU A 272 5.72 -20.72 -18.27
C GLU A 272 5.92 -19.30 -17.73
N GLN A 273 4.89 -18.71 -17.12
CA GLN A 273 4.92 -17.39 -16.51
C GLN A 273 3.97 -17.33 -15.31
N TRP A 274 4.39 -16.70 -14.22
CA TRP A 274 3.57 -16.57 -13.03
C TRP A 274 3.82 -15.26 -12.30
N PHE A 275 2.90 -14.92 -11.41
CA PHE A 275 3.14 -13.98 -10.32
C PHE A 275 2.61 -14.56 -9.01
N VAL A 276 3.15 -14.08 -7.89
CA VAL A 276 2.90 -14.67 -6.58
C VAL A 276 1.97 -13.76 -5.77
N GLU A 277 0.81 -14.28 -5.40
CA GLU A 277 -0.16 -13.66 -4.50
C GLU A 277 -0.32 -14.53 -3.25
N MET A 278 0.78 -14.70 -2.52
CA MET A 278 0.83 -15.48 -1.28
C MET A 278 1.03 -14.56 -0.08
N LEU A 279 0.42 -14.90 1.05
CA LEU A 279 0.80 -14.41 2.36
C LEU A 279 2.20 -14.93 2.71
N GLN A 280 2.99 -14.14 3.44
CA GLN A 280 4.39 -14.49 3.73
C GLN A 280 4.54 -15.83 4.48
N GLU A 281 3.62 -16.15 5.39
CA GLU A 281 3.61 -17.43 6.11
C GLU A 281 3.45 -18.65 5.20
N GLU A 282 2.91 -18.49 3.99
CA GLU A 282 2.74 -19.60 3.04
C GLU A 282 4.08 -20.01 2.40
N TYR A 283 5.10 -19.15 2.43
CA TYR A 283 6.44 -19.49 1.93
C TYR A 283 7.16 -20.50 2.83
N ALA A 284 6.90 -20.48 4.14
CA ALA A 284 7.51 -21.39 5.10
C ALA A 284 7.16 -22.87 4.84
N GLY A 285 6.03 -23.13 4.17
CA GLY A 285 5.59 -24.47 3.80
C GLY A 285 6.09 -24.96 2.44
N LEU A 286 6.87 -24.17 1.71
CA LEU A 286 7.35 -24.54 0.38
C LEU A 286 8.64 -25.36 0.44
N GLU A 287 8.75 -26.30 -0.49
CA GLU A 287 10.04 -26.91 -0.80
C GLU A 287 11.04 -25.84 -1.28
N PRO A 288 12.31 -25.84 -0.82
CA PRO A 288 13.29 -24.81 -1.19
C PRO A 288 13.47 -24.65 -2.70
N ALA A 289 13.40 -25.75 -3.47
CA ALA A 289 13.48 -25.70 -4.92
C ALA A 289 12.30 -24.94 -5.54
N VAL A 290 11.09 -25.14 -5.03
CA VAL A 290 9.87 -24.42 -5.47
C VAL A 290 10.02 -22.93 -5.15
N ALA A 291 10.42 -22.59 -3.93
CA ALA A 291 10.61 -21.19 -3.53
C ALA A 291 11.64 -20.45 -4.40
N ARG A 292 12.75 -21.12 -4.73
CA ARG A 292 13.77 -20.60 -5.67
C ARG A 292 13.19 -20.37 -7.06
N GLN A 293 12.42 -21.31 -7.61
CA GLN A 293 11.74 -21.10 -8.88
C GLN A 293 10.77 -19.92 -8.82
N LEU A 294 9.92 -19.85 -7.78
CA LEU A 294 8.97 -18.74 -7.64
C LEU A 294 9.63 -17.36 -7.61
N SER A 295 10.85 -17.26 -7.10
CA SER A 295 11.62 -16.02 -7.07
C SER A 295 12.00 -15.45 -8.45
N LEU A 296 11.87 -16.25 -9.52
CA LEU A 296 12.09 -15.82 -10.91
C LEU A 296 10.89 -15.09 -11.52
N THR A 297 9.85 -14.83 -10.73
CA THR A 297 8.67 -14.06 -11.16
C THR A 297 9.09 -12.71 -11.77
N PRO A 298 8.54 -12.30 -12.94
CA PRO A 298 8.85 -11.01 -13.54
C PRO A 298 8.14 -9.83 -12.84
N LEU A 299 7.31 -10.10 -11.83
CA LEU A 299 6.51 -9.08 -11.15
C LEU A 299 7.09 -8.59 -9.82
N ASN A 300 7.02 -9.37 -8.73
CA ASN A 300 7.53 -8.96 -7.41
C ASN A 300 8.78 -9.72 -6.99
N ASP A 301 9.86 -8.99 -6.78
CA ASP A 301 11.08 -9.52 -6.19
C ASP A 301 10.87 -9.93 -4.73
N LEU A 302 11.38 -11.09 -4.33
CA LEU A 302 11.22 -11.59 -2.97
C LEU A 302 11.95 -10.73 -1.92
N ARG A 303 12.98 -9.97 -2.30
CA ARG A 303 13.60 -8.97 -1.43
C ARG A 303 12.61 -7.84 -1.11
N THR A 304 11.75 -7.43 -2.04
CA THR A 304 10.64 -6.51 -1.72
C THR A 304 9.64 -7.16 -0.75
N VAL A 305 9.32 -8.43 -0.97
CA VAL A 305 8.37 -9.17 -0.13
C VAL A 305 8.88 -9.36 1.30
N PHE A 306 10.14 -9.71 1.51
CA PHE A 306 10.67 -10.07 2.83
C PHE A 306 11.44 -8.96 3.56
N ILE A 307 12.02 -8.00 2.82
CA ILE A 307 12.77 -6.87 3.38
C ILE A 307 11.92 -5.61 3.36
N VAL A 308 11.46 -5.18 2.19
CA VAL A 308 10.79 -3.86 2.04
C VAL A 308 9.41 -3.80 2.68
N HIS A 309 8.67 -4.90 2.64
CA HIS A 309 7.38 -5.00 3.32
C HIS A 309 7.49 -5.08 4.85
N ASP A 310 8.64 -5.46 5.40
CA ASP A 310 8.79 -5.67 6.83
C ASP A 310 8.76 -4.33 7.58
N LYS A 311 7.85 -4.19 8.56
CA LYS A 311 7.66 -2.92 9.29
C LYS A 311 8.94 -2.46 10.00
N ARG A 312 9.83 -3.38 10.36
CA ARG A 312 11.13 -3.06 10.99
C ARG A 312 12.03 -2.24 10.07
N LEU A 313 11.86 -2.30 8.74
CA LEU A 313 12.64 -1.48 7.81
C LEU A 313 12.43 0.02 8.06
N LEU A 314 11.23 0.44 8.46
CA LEU A 314 10.95 1.85 8.80
C LEU A 314 11.79 2.33 10.00
N GLY A 315 12.21 1.44 10.90
CA GLY A 315 13.14 1.76 11.98
C GLY A 315 14.61 1.79 11.55
N ILE A 316 14.97 1.07 10.49
CA ILE A 316 16.33 1.05 9.92
C ILE A 316 16.61 2.30 9.08
N ILE A 317 15.64 2.77 8.31
CA ILE A 317 15.84 3.87 7.35
C ILE A 317 16.45 5.12 8.01
N PRO A 318 15.89 5.69 9.11
CA PRO A 318 16.45 6.88 9.73
C PRO A 318 17.92 6.75 10.13
N GLU A 319 18.34 5.57 10.57
CA GLU A 319 19.72 5.29 11.00
C GLU A 319 20.70 5.22 9.82
N GLU A 320 20.21 4.91 8.61
CA GLU A 320 21.03 4.83 7.39
C GLU A 320 21.10 6.15 6.61
N LEU A 321 20.12 7.05 6.77
CA LEU A 321 20.08 8.32 6.04
C LEU A 321 21.39 9.14 6.12
N PRO A 322 22.04 9.32 7.29
CA PRO A 322 23.31 10.06 7.35
C PRO A 322 24.43 9.41 6.52
N LYS A 323 24.47 8.08 6.47
CA LYS A 323 25.47 7.32 5.68
C LYS A 323 25.16 7.41 4.18
N MET A 324 23.88 7.41 3.82
CA MET A 324 23.48 7.63 2.43
C MET A 324 23.89 9.02 1.95
N VAL A 325 23.78 10.04 2.81
CA VAL A 325 24.27 11.40 2.51
C VAL A 325 25.79 11.42 2.39
N SER A 326 26.53 10.78 3.31
CA SER A 326 28.00 10.78 3.25
C SER A 326 28.56 10.02 2.04
N ARG A 327 27.84 9.01 1.53
CA ARG A 327 28.15 8.31 0.28
C ARG A 327 27.69 9.06 -0.98
N GLY A 328 27.00 10.19 -0.84
CA GLY A 328 26.45 10.94 -1.98
C GLY A 328 25.27 10.27 -2.67
N LEU A 329 24.66 9.24 -2.05
CA LEU A 329 23.43 8.64 -2.56
C LEU A 329 22.28 9.62 -2.46
N LEU A 330 22.17 10.35 -1.34
CA LEU A 330 21.13 11.35 -1.08
C LEU A 330 21.76 12.70 -0.78
N THR A 331 21.06 13.78 -1.09
CA THR A 331 21.34 15.09 -0.51
C THR A 331 20.82 15.18 0.93
N ALA A 332 21.30 16.16 1.71
CA ALA A 332 20.76 16.41 3.05
C ALA A 332 19.27 16.77 3.03
N GLU A 333 18.80 17.45 1.98
CA GLU A 333 17.38 17.79 1.79
C GLU A 333 16.54 16.54 1.50
N GLU A 334 17.01 15.65 0.62
CA GLU A 334 16.34 14.38 0.35
C GLU A 334 16.25 13.50 1.59
N ALA A 335 17.31 13.44 2.39
CA ALA A 335 17.31 12.73 3.67
C ALA A 335 16.29 13.33 4.65
N ALA A 336 16.18 14.67 4.72
CA ALA A 336 15.18 15.33 5.57
C ALA A 336 13.74 15.02 5.10
N ILE A 337 13.49 14.99 3.79
CA ILE A 337 12.18 14.62 3.23
C ILE A 337 11.77 13.21 3.68
N VAL A 338 12.69 12.24 3.63
CA VAL A 338 12.40 10.87 4.09
C VAL A 338 12.19 10.85 5.59
N ALA A 339 13.07 11.46 6.38
CA ALA A 339 12.99 11.48 7.84
C ALA A 339 11.67 12.08 8.35
N ASP A 340 11.21 13.16 7.72
CA ASP A 340 9.94 13.81 8.05
C ASP A 340 8.72 13.03 7.53
N GLY A 341 8.88 12.29 6.43
CA GLY A 341 7.82 11.58 5.72
C GLY A 341 7.53 10.16 6.22
N ILE A 342 8.39 9.58 7.07
CA ILE A 342 8.15 8.26 7.68
C ILE A 342 7.85 8.39 9.18
N ILE A 343 6.99 7.51 9.70
CA ILE A 343 6.72 7.51 11.13
C ILE A 343 7.88 6.89 11.89
N GLN A 344 8.30 7.55 12.98
CA GLN A 344 9.27 7.00 13.92
C GLN A 344 8.86 5.60 14.36
N THR A 345 9.70 4.63 14.02
CA THR A 345 9.50 3.22 14.30
C THR A 345 10.69 2.72 15.12
N ILE A 346 10.40 2.06 16.23
CA ILE A 346 11.39 1.52 17.17
C ILE A 346 11.38 0.01 17.02
N ASN A 347 12.52 -0.54 16.63
CA ASN A 347 12.69 -1.98 16.36
C ASN A 347 12.90 -2.78 17.66
N PRO A 348 12.50 -4.06 17.67
CA PRO A 348 12.82 -4.99 18.75
C PRO A 348 14.34 -5.09 18.94
N GLY A 349 14.80 -5.29 20.18
CA GLY A 349 16.22 -5.37 20.54
C GLY A 349 17.04 -4.08 20.38
N SER A 350 16.46 -2.99 19.84
CA SER A 350 17.16 -1.72 19.61
C SER A 350 17.46 -0.96 20.91
N GLU A 351 18.39 -0.01 20.84
CA GLU A 351 18.64 0.92 21.95
C GLU A 351 17.43 1.83 22.21
N GLY A 352 16.75 2.25 21.14
CA GLY A 352 15.50 3.03 21.23
C GLY A 352 14.44 2.32 22.08
N LEU A 353 14.32 0.99 21.94
CA LEU A 353 13.38 0.21 22.73
C LEU A 353 13.78 0.15 24.21
N ARG A 354 15.06 -0.07 24.52
CA ARG A 354 15.55 -0.08 25.91
C ARG A 354 15.32 1.26 26.60
N ASN A 355 15.53 2.36 25.86
CA ASN A 355 15.23 3.70 26.35
C ASN A 355 13.73 3.87 26.59
N LEU A 356 12.88 3.49 25.63
CA LEU A 356 11.43 3.56 25.79
C LEU A 356 10.92 2.73 26.97
N LEU A 357 11.47 1.55 27.20
CA LEU A 357 11.13 0.70 28.36
C LEU A 357 11.48 1.39 29.68
N ARG A 358 12.70 1.94 29.80
CA ARG A 358 13.12 2.69 30.99
C ARG A 358 12.21 3.90 31.23
N ASP A 359 11.96 4.68 30.19
CA ASP A 359 11.19 5.91 30.29
C ASP A 359 9.71 5.59 30.61
N SER A 360 9.16 4.51 30.04
CA SER A 360 7.80 4.03 30.33
C SER A 360 7.63 3.56 31.78
N LYS A 361 8.68 3.07 32.45
CA LYS A 361 8.64 2.75 33.89
C LYS A 361 8.52 4.01 34.75
N SER A 362 8.99 5.15 34.26
CA SER A 362 8.94 6.43 34.98
C SER A 362 7.71 7.28 34.64
N ASP A 363 7.15 7.15 33.43
CA ASP A 363 5.98 7.89 32.96
C ASP A 363 4.92 6.93 32.37
N PRO A 364 3.90 6.53 33.15
CA PRO A 364 2.83 5.66 32.67
C PRO A 364 1.99 6.25 31.52
N ASN A 365 2.02 7.57 31.30
CA ASN A 365 1.26 8.19 30.21
C ASN A 365 2.01 8.14 28.88
N LEU A 366 3.30 7.77 28.88
CA LEU A 366 4.13 7.75 27.68
C LEU A 366 3.55 6.82 26.61
N LYS A 367 2.95 5.69 27.02
CA LYS A 367 2.29 4.70 26.14
C LYS A 367 1.20 5.31 25.26
N HIS A 368 0.56 6.42 25.67
CA HIS A 368 -0.49 7.08 24.88
C HIS A 368 0.02 7.65 23.56
N LYS A 369 1.35 7.84 23.43
CA LYS A 369 2.01 8.36 22.24
C LYS A 369 2.43 7.28 21.25
N TYR A 370 2.13 6.00 21.51
CA TYR A 370 2.64 4.89 20.74
C TYR A 370 1.57 3.85 20.38
N ILE A 371 1.90 3.06 19.36
CA ILE A 371 1.14 1.91 18.89
C ILE A 371 2.08 0.70 18.77
N TYR A 372 1.62 -0.46 19.23
CA TYR A 372 2.27 -1.75 19.06
C TYR A 372 1.80 -2.38 17.75
N LYS A 373 2.72 -2.83 16.90
CA LYS A 373 2.41 -3.42 15.60
C LYS A 373 3.25 -4.68 15.34
N PRO A 374 2.66 -5.88 15.23
CA PRO A 374 3.36 -7.07 14.78
C PRO A 374 4.10 -6.83 13.45
N CYS A 375 5.32 -7.37 13.32
CA CYS A 375 6.19 -7.05 12.18
C CYS A 375 5.55 -7.46 10.84
N ARG A 376 4.87 -8.61 10.84
CA ARG A 376 4.27 -9.20 9.65
C ARG A 376 2.82 -9.58 9.92
N ASP A 377 1.95 -8.68 9.50
CA ASP A 377 0.56 -8.91 9.15
C ASP A 377 0.10 -7.64 8.42
N GLY A 378 -0.78 -7.77 7.44
CA GLY A 378 -1.35 -6.60 6.75
C GLY A 378 -2.87 -6.68 6.66
N MET A 379 -3.50 -7.35 7.64
CA MET A 379 -4.93 -7.26 7.89
C MET A 379 -5.24 -6.54 9.22
N GLY A 380 -4.20 -6.11 9.94
CA GLY A 380 -4.30 -5.30 11.15
C GLY A 380 -4.50 -6.12 12.42
N HIS A 381 -4.23 -7.42 12.38
CA HIS A 381 -4.28 -8.30 13.54
C HIS A 381 -3.15 -7.97 14.52
N GLY A 382 -3.48 -7.99 15.82
CA GLY A 382 -2.54 -7.73 16.90
C GLY A 382 -2.03 -6.28 16.99
N ILE A 383 -2.62 -5.34 16.24
CA ILE A 383 -2.31 -3.92 16.39
C ILE A 383 -3.00 -3.39 17.64
N GLU A 384 -2.22 -2.80 18.55
CA GLU A 384 -2.72 -2.32 19.84
C GLU A 384 -2.28 -0.88 20.11
N LEU A 385 -3.24 0.00 20.41
CA LEU A 385 -2.95 1.37 20.79
C LEU A 385 -2.50 1.41 22.25
N GLY A 386 -1.35 2.03 22.53
CA GLY A 386 -0.86 2.13 23.91
C GLY A 386 -1.82 2.87 24.85
N LYS A 387 -2.65 3.77 24.31
CA LYS A 387 -3.74 4.40 25.09
C LYS A 387 -4.82 3.43 25.58
N ASN A 388 -5.02 2.30 24.89
CA ASN A 388 -6.00 1.28 25.24
C ASN A 388 -5.42 0.17 26.14
N LEU A 389 -4.09 0.10 26.28
CA LEU A 389 -3.41 -0.89 27.12
C LEU A 389 -3.36 -0.45 28.58
N THR A 390 -3.32 -1.40 29.51
CA THR A 390 -2.88 -1.11 30.89
C THR A 390 -1.38 -0.81 30.90
N GLN A 391 -0.89 -0.22 31.99
CA GLN A 391 0.55 0.04 32.12
C GLN A 391 1.34 -1.27 32.19
N GLU A 392 0.79 -2.28 32.88
CA GLU A 392 1.40 -3.59 33.06
C GLU A 392 1.54 -4.30 31.70
N ALA A 393 0.46 -4.34 30.91
CA ALA A 393 0.48 -4.92 29.56
C ALA A 393 1.47 -4.20 28.64
N TRP A 394 1.49 -2.86 28.68
CA TRP A 394 2.47 -2.08 27.91
C TRP A 394 3.91 -2.43 28.25
N LEU A 395 4.25 -2.52 29.55
CA LEU A 395 5.59 -2.90 29.98
C LEU A 395 5.93 -4.33 29.59
N GLU A 396 4.99 -5.27 29.68
CA GLU A 396 5.16 -6.65 29.25
C GLU A 396 5.53 -6.74 27.76
N HIS A 397 4.84 -5.99 26.89
CA HIS A 397 5.20 -5.91 25.47
C HIS A 397 6.62 -5.37 25.28
N LEU A 398 6.97 -4.27 25.95
CA LEU A 398 8.31 -3.67 25.82
C LEU A 398 9.42 -4.59 26.34
N GLU A 399 9.18 -5.32 27.43
CA GLU A 399 10.12 -6.29 28.00
C GLU A 399 10.29 -7.50 27.07
N LYS A 400 9.18 -8.02 26.49
CA LYS A 400 9.23 -9.05 25.44
C LYS A 400 10.09 -8.61 24.27
N LEU A 401 9.84 -7.43 23.72
CA LEU A 401 10.58 -6.93 22.55
C LEU A 401 12.04 -6.57 22.85
N ALA A 402 12.40 -6.36 24.13
CA ALA A 402 13.78 -6.13 24.55
C ALA A 402 14.58 -7.44 24.65
N ASN A 403 13.91 -8.59 24.64
CA ASN A 403 14.55 -9.90 24.64
C ASN A 403 15.26 -10.16 23.29
N PRO A 404 16.57 -10.49 23.28
CA PRO A 404 17.29 -10.83 22.06
C PRO A 404 16.78 -12.08 21.34
N ASP A 405 15.94 -12.90 21.99
CA ASP A 405 15.31 -14.07 21.36
C ASP A 405 14.04 -13.72 20.59
N VAL A 406 13.49 -12.51 20.74
CA VAL A 406 12.21 -12.07 20.12
C VAL A 406 12.50 -10.99 19.09
N LEU A 407 13.28 -11.33 18.07
CA LEU A 407 13.68 -10.39 17.03
C LEU A 407 13.06 -10.69 15.67
N ARG A 408 12.65 -11.94 15.42
CA ARG A 408 12.12 -12.38 14.12
C ARG A 408 10.59 -12.39 14.09
N PRO A 409 10.00 -12.33 12.89
CA PRO A 409 8.55 -12.40 12.74
C PRO A 409 7.94 -13.70 13.29
N HIS A 410 8.55 -14.87 13.06
CA HIS A 410 8.06 -16.12 13.67
C HIS A 410 8.23 -16.19 15.19
N ASP A 411 9.09 -15.34 15.77
CA ASP A 411 9.23 -15.20 17.23
C ASP A 411 8.19 -14.21 17.81
N ASP A 412 7.13 -13.86 17.05
CA ASP A 412 6.11 -12.86 17.38
C ASP A 412 6.68 -11.47 17.67
N ALA A 413 7.74 -11.09 16.95
CA ALA A 413 8.31 -9.76 17.06
C ALA A 413 7.34 -8.68 16.55
N ALA A 414 7.44 -7.50 17.14
CA ALA A 414 6.66 -6.32 16.80
C ALA A 414 7.52 -5.05 16.84
N VAL A 415 7.06 -4.02 16.15
CA VAL A 415 7.61 -2.67 16.25
C VAL A 415 6.75 -1.81 17.15
N ILE A 416 7.39 -0.84 17.80
CA ILE A 416 6.67 0.26 18.46
C ILE A 416 6.75 1.48 17.55
N GLN A 417 5.61 1.99 17.12
CA GLN A 417 5.56 3.15 16.23
C GLN A 417 4.93 4.33 16.96
N ARG A 418 5.41 5.56 16.68
CA ARG A 418 4.78 6.77 17.21
C ARG A 418 3.36 6.89 16.68
N LEU A 419 2.41 7.20 17.55
CA LEU A 419 1.03 7.49 17.16
C LEU A 419 0.99 8.86 16.45
N VAL A 420 0.40 8.89 15.26
CA VAL A 420 0.15 10.14 14.52
C VAL A 420 -1.15 10.74 15.00
N ASP A 421 -1.13 12.04 15.28
CA ASP A 421 -2.36 12.82 15.45
C ASP A 421 -2.95 13.08 14.06
N HIS A 422 -3.91 12.23 13.69
CA HIS A 422 -4.45 12.14 12.34
C HIS A 422 -5.57 13.16 12.14
N ASN A 423 -5.55 13.89 11.02
CA ASN A 423 -6.57 14.87 10.68
C ASN A 423 -7.96 14.23 10.50
N TRP A 424 -9.01 15.02 10.78
CA TRP A 424 -10.40 14.64 10.54
C TRP A 424 -10.93 15.29 9.27
N TYR A 425 -11.54 14.50 8.40
CA TYR A 425 -12.09 14.94 7.11
C TYR A 425 -13.60 14.74 7.07
N ASP A 426 -14.30 15.65 6.42
CA ASP A 426 -15.73 15.52 6.12
C ASP A 426 -15.90 14.55 4.95
N VAL A 427 -16.57 13.42 5.20
CA VAL A 427 -16.77 12.37 4.21
C VAL A 427 -18.23 11.92 4.20
N VAL A 428 -18.77 11.77 3.00
CA VAL A 428 -20.07 11.17 2.72
C VAL A 428 -19.90 9.69 2.40
N ARG A 429 -20.78 8.89 2.99
CA ARG A 429 -20.88 7.44 2.78
C ARG A 429 -22.02 7.10 1.84
N HIS A 430 -21.75 6.35 0.77
CA HIS A 430 -22.77 5.90 -0.18
C HIS A 430 -23.32 4.51 0.16
N GLU A 431 -22.63 3.77 1.01
CA GLU A 431 -22.93 2.41 1.43
C GLU A 431 -23.88 2.33 2.63
N VAL A 432 -24.07 3.44 3.33
CA VAL A 432 -25.07 3.53 4.40
C VAL A 432 -26.17 4.46 3.95
N SER A 433 -27.36 3.90 3.77
CA SER A 433 -28.60 4.66 3.65
C SER A 433 -28.87 5.32 5.00
N THR A 434 -28.29 6.49 5.26
CA THR A 434 -28.56 7.19 6.50
C THR A 434 -29.81 8.04 6.38
N ASP A 435 -30.60 8.05 7.46
CA ASP A 435 -31.63 9.07 7.74
C ASP A 435 -31.01 10.47 8.01
N ASP A 436 -29.68 10.60 7.95
CA ASP A 436 -28.90 11.80 8.34
C ASP A 436 -28.88 12.92 7.27
N GLY A 437 -29.62 12.77 6.17
CA GLY A 437 -29.68 13.79 5.12
C GLY A 437 -28.32 14.08 4.46
N PRO A 438 -28.03 15.32 4.03
CA PRO A 438 -26.79 15.66 3.32
C PRO A 438 -25.53 15.72 4.20
N HIS A 439 -25.63 15.54 5.53
CA HIS A 439 -24.55 15.85 6.47
C HIS A 439 -23.33 14.92 6.35
N PRO A 440 -22.09 15.46 6.33
CA PRO A 440 -20.89 14.63 6.35
C PRO A 440 -20.65 14.06 7.75
N ASN A 441 -19.93 12.94 7.79
CA ASN A 441 -19.36 12.40 9.02
C ASN A 441 -17.84 12.66 9.04
N LYS A 442 -17.25 12.75 10.24
CA LYS A 442 -15.81 12.94 10.40
C LYS A 442 -15.08 11.60 10.39
N PHE A 443 -14.14 11.44 9.47
CA PHE A 443 -13.29 10.24 9.38
C PHE A 443 -11.82 10.58 9.19
N HIS A 444 -10.96 9.63 9.54
CA HIS A 444 -9.56 9.63 9.16
C HIS A 444 -9.39 9.01 7.77
N LEU A 445 -8.59 9.66 6.91
CA LEU A 445 -8.25 9.16 5.58
C LEU A 445 -6.88 8.49 5.57
N ILE A 446 -6.83 7.27 5.05
CA ILE A 446 -5.58 6.57 4.73
C ILE A 446 -5.34 6.73 3.24
N GLY A 447 -4.31 7.47 2.88
CA GLY A 447 -3.85 7.56 1.50
C GLY A 447 -2.98 6.36 1.17
N SER A 448 -2.99 5.93 -0.09
CA SER A 448 -2.05 4.93 -0.55
C SER A 448 -1.43 5.35 -1.87
N MET A 449 -0.13 5.11 -2.00
CA MET A 449 0.64 5.42 -3.20
C MET A 449 1.42 4.19 -3.61
N PHE A 450 1.39 3.89 -4.90
CA PHE A 450 1.96 2.70 -5.50
C PHE A 450 3.18 3.05 -6.34
N MET A 451 4.18 2.18 -6.27
CA MET A 451 5.41 2.28 -7.04
C MET A 451 5.61 0.99 -7.80
N PHE A 452 5.78 1.14 -9.11
CA PHE A 452 6.05 0.03 -10.02
C PHE A 452 7.53 0.08 -10.42
N GLN A 453 8.26 -0.98 -10.10
CA GLN A 453 9.68 -1.18 -10.36
C GLN A 453 10.57 -0.02 -9.86
N ASN A 454 10.22 0.61 -8.72
CA ASN A 454 10.86 1.84 -8.22
C ASN A 454 10.93 3.01 -9.23
N ARG A 455 10.15 2.97 -10.31
CA ARG A 455 10.27 3.90 -11.46
C ARG A 455 9.00 4.68 -11.75
N LYS A 456 7.85 4.02 -11.67
CA LYS A 456 6.57 4.65 -12.02
C LYS A 456 5.72 4.81 -10.77
N PHE A 457 5.45 6.07 -10.42
CA PHE A 457 4.60 6.47 -9.31
C PHE A 457 3.14 6.53 -9.76
N TYR A 458 2.26 5.92 -8.97
CA TYR A 458 0.82 5.95 -9.20
C TYR A 458 0.09 6.18 -7.87
N PRO A 459 -0.99 6.97 -7.87
CA PRO A 459 -1.97 6.85 -6.82
C PRO A 459 -2.56 5.46 -6.73
N ALA A 460 -2.79 5.03 -5.50
CA ALA A 460 -3.49 3.81 -5.21
C ALA A 460 -4.81 4.11 -4.48
N THR A 461 -5.40 3.08 -3.90
CA THR A 461 -6.66 3.14 -3.17
C THR A 461 -6.59 4.06 -1.95
N TRP A 462 -7.42 5.10 -1.91
CA TRP A 462 -7.66 5.88 -0.70
C TRP A 462 -8.77 5.25 0.11
N ARG A 463 -8.64 5.23 1.43
CA ARG A 463 -9.52 4.45 2.30
C ARG A 463 -9.94 5.22 3.53
N MET A 464 -11.13 4.92 4.01
CA MET A 464 -11.54 5.20 5.38
C MET A 464 -12.09 3.92 6.00
N GLY A 465 -11.71 3.68 7.25
CA GLY A 465 -12.31 2.66 8.11
C GLY A 465 -13.23 3.31 9.14
N LEU A 466 -14.15 2.52 9.70
CA LEU A 466 -14.93 2.94 10.88
C LEU A 466 -14.07 3.15 12.12
N GLU A 467 -12.90 2.50 12.15
CA GLU A 467 -11.89 2.63 13.19
C GLU A 467 -10.59 3.13 12.55
N THR A 468 -9.82 3.87 13.34
CA THR A 468 -8.65 4.65 12.91
C THR A 468 -7.50 3.81 12.32
N HIS A 469 -7.56 2.47 12.36
CA HIS A 469 -6.36 1.61 12.20
C HIS A 469 -6.53 0.27 11.45
N LEU A 470 -7.60 0.02 10.71
CA LEU A 470 -7.84 -1.33 10.16
C LEU A 470 -8.00 -1.38 8.64
N GLY A 471 -7.49 -2.47 8.06
CA GLY A 471 -7.72 -2.82 6.67
C GLY A 471 -9.20 -3.10 6.39
N ILE A 472 -9.61 -2.93 5.14
CA ILE A 472 -10.98 -3.19 4.70
C ILE A 472 -11.13 -4.71 4.53
N THR A 473 -11.95 -5.33 5.38
CA THR A 473 -12.28 -6.76 5.35
C THR A 473 -13.79 -6.94 5.33
N ALA A 474 -14.28 -8.18 5.19
CA ALA A 474 -15.72 -8.44 5.17
C ALA A 474 -16.44 -7.92 6.43
N ASP A 475 -15.80 -8.10 7.59
CA ASP A 475 -16.26 -7.71 8.94
C ASP A 475 -15.91 -6.27 9.35
N LYS A 476 -15.01 -5.60 8.60
CA LYS A 476 -14.59 -4.21 8.85
C LYS A 476 -14.97 -3.35 7.64
N PRO A 477 -16.21 -2.84 7.60
CA PRO A 477 -16.68 -2.05 6.47
C PRO A 477 -15.95 -0.71 6.42
N GLY A 478 -15.91 -0.15 5.22
CA GLY A 478 -15.24 1.11 4.94
C GLY A 478 -15.41 1.49 3.48
N LEU A 479 -14.95 2.68 3.14
CA LEU A 479 -14.99 3.18 1.78
C LEU A 479 -13.64 3.06 1.10
N VAL A 480 -13.71 2.77 -0.19
CA VAL A 480 -12.62 2.90 -1.13
C VAL A 480 -12.89 4.10 -2.04
N MET A 481 -11.92 4.97 -2.19
CA MET A 481 -12.00 6.15 -3.05
C MET A 481 -10.80 6.17 -3.98
N ALA A 482 -11.03 6.58 -5.22
CA ALA A 482 -9.97 7.05 -6.11
C ALA A 482 -9.60 8.49 -5.75
N MET A 483 -8.40 8.90 -6.17
CA MET A 483 -8.03 10.30 -6.12
C MET A 483 -8.06 10.95 -7.49
N VAL A 484 -8.24 12.26 -7.48
CA VAL A 484 -8.11 13.11 -8.67
C VAL A 484 -7.18 14.27 -8.36
N HIS A 485 -6.47 14.75 -9.37
CA HIS A 485 -5.77 16.02 -9.25
C HIS A 485 -6.78 17.14 -9.00
N GLN A 486 -6.48 17.96 -8.00
CA GLN A 486 -7.25 19.16 -7.70
C GLN A 486 -6.80 20.30 -8.63
N PRO A 487 -7.64 20.75 -9.58
CA PRO A 487 -7.37 21.94 -10.39
C PRO A 487 -7.35 23.20 -9.52
N ASP A 488 -6.82 24.31 -10.06
CA ASP A 488 -6.81 25.62 -9.42
C ASP A 488 -8.20 26.28 -9.46
N TRP A 489 -9.19 25.60 -8.90
CA TRP A 489 -10.57 26.04 -8.81
C TRP A 489 -10.91 26.60 -7.43
N PRO A 490 -11.81 27.58 -7.34
CA PRO A 490 -12.34 28.01 -6.05
C PRO A 490 -13.20 26.90 -5.43
N ILE A 491 -13.25 26.87 -4.10
CA ILE A 491 -14.11 25.94 -3.36
C ILE A 491 -15.55 26.48 -3.40
N GLY A 492 -16.52 25.60 -3.58
CA GLY A 492 -17.93 25.94 -3.43
C GLY A 492 -18.58 25.16 -2.31
N GLU A 493 -19.20 25.89 -1.38
CA GLU A 493 -19.79 25.33 -0.15
C GLU A 493 -21.32 25.49 -0.13
N ASP A 494 -21.90 26.08 -1.18
CA ASP A 494 -23.34 26.23 -1.33
C ASP A 494 -24.03 24.87 -1.45
N GLN A 495 -25.05 24.67 -0.63
CA GLN A 495 -25.86 23.45 -0.62
C GLN A 495 -26.74 23.43 -1.87
N GLU A 496 -26.75 22.30 -2.57
CA GLU A 496 -27.67 22.07 -3.68
C GLU A 496 -29.10 21.92 -3.14
N GLU A 497 -30.04 22.71 -3.66
CA GLU A 497 -31.45 22.64 -3.24
C GLU A 497 -32.07 21.28 -3.63
N GLU A 498 -32.95 20.74 -2.78
CA GLU A 498 -33.78 19.58 -3.13
C GLU A 498 -34.94 20.06 -4.03
N LEU A 499 -35.00 19.53 -5.26
CA LEU A 499 -36.07 19.83 -6.24
C LEU A 499 -37.34 19.03 -5.99
#